data_AF-A0A972C930-F1
#
_entry.id   AF-A0A972C930-F1
#
_cell.length_a   1.000
_cell.length_b   1.000
_cell.length_c   1.000
_cell.angle_alpha   90.00
_cell.angle_beta   90.00
_cell.angle_gamma   90.00
#
_symmetry.space_group_name_H-M   'P 1'
#
loop_
_entity.id
_entity.type
_entity.pdbx_description
1 polymer ?
#
loop_
_entity_poly.entity_id
_entity_poly.type
_entity_poly.pdbx_seq_one_letter_code
_entity_poly.pdbx_strand_id
1 'polypeptide(L)' 'MKLEWDADKAAQNLIKHGVAFEDAALVFHDIERLEVYDRRANYEEDRWVTIGFVYSVVLYVVYTIRRQSPRPEGRGLWS' A
#
# COMPACT_ATOMS: atom_id res chain seq x y z
N MET A 1 8.24 -3.77 7.76
CA MET A 1 7.10 -3.81 6.80
C MET A 1 7.65 -4.18 5.44
N LYS A 2 7.00 -5.06 4.69
CA LYS A 2 7.39 -5.36 3.30
C LYS A 2 6.42 -4.62 2.38
N LEU A 3 6.96 -3.76 1.52
CA LEU A 3 6.18 -3.06 0.51
C LEU A 3 6.45 -3.70 -0.84
N GLU A 4 5.39 -3.85 -1.61
CA GLU A 4 5.43 -4.40 -2.97
C GLU A 4 4.55 -3.53 -3.84
N TRP A 5 5.03 -3.25 -5.04
CA TRP A 5 4.29 -2.52 -6.05
C TRP A 5 4.65 -3.02 -7.43
N ASP A 6 3.73 -2.83 -8.36
CA ASP A 6 3.96 -3.10 -9.77
C ASP A 6 4.83 -1.98 -10.39
N ALA A 7 5.80 -2.37 -11.23
CA ALA A 7 6.76 -1.44 -11.81
C ALA A 7 6.11 -0.45 -12.78
N ASP A 8 5.14 -0.89 -13.58
CA ASP A 8 4.42 -0.02 -14.51
C ASP A 8 3.56 0.99 -13.72
N LYS A 9 2.93 0.54 -12.63
CA LYS A 9 2.20 1.42 -11.72
C LYS A 9 3.11 2.46 -11.07
N ALA A 10 4.30 2.07 -10.61
CA ALA A 10 5.27 2.99 -10.02
C ALA A 10 5.73 4.04 -11.04
N ALA A 11 6.06 3.62 -12.26
CA ALA A 11 6.44 4.54 -13.34
C ALA A 11 5.30 5.51 -13.68
N GLN A 12 4.06 5.03 -13.79
CA GLN A 12 2.90 5.89 -14.02
C GLN A 12 2.64 6.85 -12.87
N ASN A 13 2.85 6.44 -11.61
CA ASN A 13 2.70 7.32 -10.47
C ASN A 13 3.72 8.46 -10.48
N LEU A 14 4.97 8.13 -10.80
CA LEU A 14 6.03 9.12 -10.92
C LEU A 14 5.72 10.14 -12.02
N ILE A 15 5.23 9.68 -13.18
CA ILE A 15 4.85 10.58 -14.29
C ILE A 15 3.65 11.46 -13.91
N LYS A 16 2.61 10.89 -13.28
CA LYS A 16 1.37 11.61 -12.97
C LYS A 16 1.49 12.56 -11.79
N HIS A 17 2.26 12.18 -10.78
CA HIS A 17 2.28 12.85 -9.47
C HIS A 17 3.66 13.38 -9.07
N GLY A 18 4.72 13.03 -9.80
CA GLY A 18 6.10 13.45 -9.47
C GLY A 18 6.67 12.79 -8.23
N VAL A 19 6.02 11.73 -7.72
CA VAL A 19 6.41 11.05 -6.48
C VAL A 19 6.73 9.59 -6.78
N ALA A 20 7.95 9.16 -6.44
CA ALA A 20 8.33 7.76 -6.49
C ALA A 20 7.67 6.98 -5.34
N PHE A 21 7.39 5.69 -5.54
CA PHE A 21 6.78 4.89 -4.49
C PHE A 21 7.73 4.65 -3.31
N GLU A 22 9.03 4.66 -3.56
CA GLU A 22 10.10 4.65 -2.57
C GLU A 22 10.01 5.86 -1.64
N ASP A 23 9.72 7.05 -2.17
CA ASP A 23 9.51 8.26 -1.37
C ASP A 23 8.14 8.24 -0.68
N ALA A 24 7.09 7.78 -1.37
CA ALA A 24 5.77 7.63 -0.77
C ALA A 24 5.78 6.67 0.42
N ALA A 25 6.63 5.64 0.40
CA ALA A 25 6.83 4.72 1.51
C ALA A 25 7.37 5.39 2.78
N LEU A 26 8.02 6.55 2.65
CA LEU A 26 8.50 7.29 3.81
C LEU A 26 7.36 7.83 4.68
N VAL A 27 6.12 7.89 4.17
CA VAL A 27 4.95 8.29 4.95
C VAL A 27 4.73 7.39 6.18
N PHE A 28 5.16 6.13 6.11
CA PHE A 28 5.06 5.19 7.22
C PHE A 28 6.07 5.44 8.34
N HIS A 29 7.08 6.30 8.09
CA HIS A 29 8.03 6.76 9.09
C HIS A 29 7.57 8.02 9.82
N ASP A 30 6.52 8.70 9.34
CA ASP A 30 5.88 9.77 10.07
C ASP A 30 5.07 9.19 11.25
N ILE A 31 5.36 9.68 12.45
CA ILE A 31 4.74 9.25 13.71
C ILE A 31 3.35 9.88 13.84
N GLU A 32 3.15 11.07 13.29
CA GLU A 32 1.88 11.81 13.32
C GLU A 32 1.00 11.51 12.10
N ARG A 33 1.35 10.48 11.33
CA ARG A 33 0.58 10.08 10.15
C ARG A 33 -0.84 9.64 10.54
N LEU A 34 -1.80 10.02 9.72
CA LEU A 34 -3.18 9.58 9.84
C LEU A 34 -3.41 8.36 8.95
N GLU A 35 -3.86 7.26 9.54
CA GLU A 35 -4.23 6.04 8.80
C GLU A 35 -5.75 5.83 8.88
N VAL A 36 -6.38 5.72 7.71
CA VAL A 36 -7.83 5.59 7.57
C VAL A 36 -8.16 4.37 6.73
N TYR A 37 -9.08 3.57 7.22
CA TYR A 37 -9.65 2.48 6.43
C TYR A 37 -10.72 3.03 5.47
N ASP A 38 -10.49 2.89 4.17
CA ASP A 38 -11.41 3.41 3.16
C ASP A 38 -12.59 2.47 2.94
N ARG A 39 -13.68 2.74 3.65
CA ARG A 39 -14.97 2.01 3.56
C ARG A 39 -15.93 2.59 2.53
N ARG A 40 -15.51 3.59 1.74
CA ARG A 40 -16.45 4.38 0.91
C ARG A 40 -16.95 3.62 -0.31
N ALA A 41 -16.24 2.60 -0.78
CA ALA A 41 -16.67 1.78 -1.90
C ALA A 41 -16.63 0.29 -1.56
N ASN A 42 -17.50 -0.47 -2.22
CA ASN A 42 -17.48 -1.93 -2.17
C ASN A 42 -16.35 -2.45 -3.07
N TYR A 43 -15.10 -2.13 -2.71
CA TYR A 43 -13.93 -2.68 -3.37
C TYR A 43 -13.85 -4.18 -3.07
N GLU A 44 -13.42 -4.98 -4.05
CA GLU A 44 -13.15 -6.41 -3.84
C GLU A 44 -11.96 -6.64 -2.87
N GLU A 45 -11.19 -5.57 -2.58
CA GLU A 45 -10.03 -5.59 -1.70
C GLU A 45 -10.08 -4.46 -0.66
N ASP A 46 -9.62 -4.76 0.56
CA ASP A 46 -9.45 -3.82 1.66
C ASP A 46 -8.43 -2.72 1.31
N ARG A 47 -8.88 -1.45 1.24
CA ARG A 47 -8.03 -0.29 0.95
C ARG A 47 -7.78 0.55 2.18
N TRP A 48 -6.51 0.91 2.36
CA TRP A 48 -6.04 1.76 3.42
C TRP A 48 -5.48 3.05 2.81
N VAL A 49 -5.73 4.14 3.50
CA VAL A 49 -5.24 5.47 3.15
C VAL A 49 -4.38 5.97 4.29
N THR A 50 -3.14 6.34 3.99
CA THR A 50 -2.26 7.03 4.93
C THR A 50 -2.00 8.44 4.41
N ILE A 51 -2.23 9.42 5.29
CA ILE A 51 -1.88 10.81 5.05
C ILE A 51 -0.78 11.17 6.05
N GLY A 52 0.34 11.67 5.56
CA GLY A 52 1.46 12.04 6.43
C GLY A 52 2.40 13.01 5.76
N PHE A 53 3.34 13.51 6.54
CA PHE A 53 4.34 14.46 6.11
C PHE A 53 5.63 13.75 5.73
N VAL A 54 6.09 13.98 4.50
CA VAL A 54 7.33 13.42 3.98
C VAL A 54 8.18 14.55 3.43
N TYR A 55 9.42 14.66 3.91
CA TYR A 55 10.30 15.80 3.67
C TYR A 55 9.66 17.14 4.05
N SER A 56 9.06 17.84 3.08
CA SER A 56 8.42 19.15 3.22
C SER A 56 7.03 19.19 2.59
N VAL A 57 6.45 18.03 2.26
CA VAL A 57 5.15 17.91 1.59
C VAL A 57 4.23 16.93 2.33
N VAL A 58 2.92 17.13 2.19
CA VAL A 58 1.91 16.17 2.65
C VAL A 58 1.64 15.17 1.52
N LEU A 59 1.76 13.88 1.82
CA LEU A 59 1.44 12.81 0.88
C LEU A 59 0.11 12.15 1.24
N TYR A 60 -0.63 11.76 0.21
CA TYR A 60 -1.81 10.92 0.29
C TYR A 60 -1.48 9.58 -0.37
N VAL A 61 -1.36 8.52 0.43
CA VAL A 61 -0.90 7.21 -0.02
C VAL A 61 -2.01 6.19 0.15
N VAL A 62 -2.36 5.49 -0.93
CA VAL A 62 -3.35 4.41 -0.92
C VAL A 62 -2.67 3.08 -1.12
N TYR A 63 -2.94 2.11 -0.25
CA TYR A 63 -2.36 0.78 -0.30
C TYR A 63 -3.36 -0.29 0.14
N THR A 64 -3.04 -1.55 -0.16
CA THR A 64 -3.79 -2.72 0.30
C THR A 64 -2.89 -3.59 1.15
N ILE A 65 -3.46 -4.20 2.19
CA ILE A 65 -2.72 -5.11 3.07
C ILE A 65 -2.94 -6.53 2.57
N ARG A 66 -1.91 -7.14 1.99
CA ARG A 66 -1.94 -8.57 1.64
C ARG A 66 -1.62 -9.38 2.88
N ARG A 67 -2.64 -10.04 3.46
CA ARG A 67 -2.38 -11.16 4.38
C ARG A 67 -1.73 -12.27 3.55
N GLN A 68 -0.50 -12.65 3.89
CA GLN A 68 0.02 -13.93 3.41
C GLN A 68 -0.95 -15.00 3.92
N SER A 69 -1.67 -15.65 3.01
CA SER A 69 -2.34 -16.88 3.34
C SER A 69 -1.25 -17.83 3.82
N PRO A 70 -1.29 -18.37 5.06
CA PRO A 70 -0.37 -19.42 5.43
C PRO A 70 -0.60 -20.53 4.41
N ARG A 71 0.41 -20.76 3.57
CA ARG A 71 0.45 -21.88 2.65
C ARG A 71 -0.01 -23.10 3.46
N PRO A 72 -1.09 -23.81 3.09
CA PRO A 72 -1.39 -25.06 3.76
C PRO A 72 -0.21 -25.99 3.47
N GLU A 73 0.66 -26.18 4.46
CA GLU A 73 1.59 -27.29 4.43
C GLU A 73 0.76 -28.56 4.29
N GLY A 74 1.05 -29.32 3.24
CA GLY A 74 0.69 -30.71 3.03
C GLY A 74 -0.60 -31.19 3.69
N ARG A 75 -1.69 -31.15 2.95
CA ARG A 75 -2.50 -32.36 2.85
C ARG A 75 -2.63 -32.73 1.38
N GLY A 76 -1.89 -33.77 1.01
CA GLY A 76 -2.28 -34.56 -0.14
C GLY A 76 -3.72 -35.02 0.08
N LEU A 77 -4.51 -34.94 -0.98
CA LEU A 77 -5.33 -36.02 -1.50
C LEU A 77 -6.01 -35.47 -2.76
N TRP A 78 -5.83 -36.23 -3.83
CA TRP A 78 -6.63 -36.15 -5.04
C TRP A 78 -8.11 -36.38 -4.69
N SER A 79 -9.01 -35.68 -5.38
CA SER A 79 -10.08 -36.31 -6.14
C SER A 79 -10.58 -35.36 -7.22
#